data_AF-A0A329X4N4-F1
#
_entry.id   AF-A0A329X4N4-F1
#
_cell.length_a   1.000
_cell.length_b   1.000
_cell.length_c   1.000
_cell.angle_alpha   90.00
_cell.angle_beta   90.00
_cell.angle_gamma   90.00
#
_symmetry.space_group_name_H-M   'P 1'
#
loop_
_entity.id
_entity.type
_entity.pdbx_description
1 polymer ?
#
loop_
_entity_poly.entity_id
_entity_poly.type
_entity_poly.pdbx_seq_one_letter_code
_entity_poly.pdbx_strand_id
1 'polypeptide(L)'
;MDYLSYKKQADHVIAENIENVSRKSAPIVYSTMEDIYLGLVRLRNSQAFLYKDIYGKQISNEDERMIDAVIKAIFKKGDVIYDIVSTIINTMYDLIPERTQRIISEKFNLIIATYGVQTATKISIATAVTSLISIKINAVPSVKAKIATFLNISINSLAIYGVFEKAARSARKLKIESPVTYLALRKKGLEMLYFLVEPYMGKLINIYRKNIITLEDEKLLLDEIERLIYL
;
A
#
# COMPACT_ATOMS: atom_id res chain seq x y z
N MET A 1 12.16 -17.72 31.97
CA MET A 1 13.21 -16.84 31.42
C MET A 1 12.71 -15.41 31.48
N ASP A 2 13.58 -14.45 31.82
CA ASP A 2 13.27 -13.02 31.93
C ASP A 2 13.34 -12.30 30.55
N TYR A 3 12.58 -11.22 30.36
CA TYR A 3 12.47 -10.43 29.12
C TYR A 3 13.85 -10.03 28.57
N LEU A 4 14.77 -9.67 29.46
CA LEU A 4 16.12 -9.25 29.10
C LEU A 4 16.94 -10.39 28.47
N SER A 5 16.69 -11.64 28.87
CA SER A 5 17.34 -12.83 28.32
C SER A 5 16.86 -13.13 26.90
N TYR A 6 15.54 -13.03 26.66
CA TYR A 6 14.96 -13.22 25.33
C TYR A 6 15.37 -12.11 24.37
N LYS A 7 15.38 -10.86 24.82
CA LYS A 7 15.85 -9.71 24.02
C LYS A 7 17.29 -9.93 23.55
N LYS A 8 18.18 -10.33 24.46
CA LYS A 8 19.58 -10.66 24.11
C LYS A 8 19.67 -11.81 23.10
N GLN A 9 18.86 -12.86 23.26
CA GLN A 9 18.86 -14.00 22.35
C GLN A 9 18.32 -13.63 20.97
N ALA A 10 17.27 -12.81 20.89
CA ALA A 10 16.75 -12.29 19.64
C ALA A 10 17.75 -11.37 18.94
N ASP A 11 18.36 -10.42 19.66
CA ASP A 11 19.38 -9.52 19.10
C ASP A 11 20.62 -10.31 18.60
N HIS A 12 21.00 -11.40 19.28
CA HIS A 12 22.04 -12.33 18.82
C HIS A 12 21.65 -13.04 17.52
N VAL A 13 20.44 -13.61 17.45
CA VAL A 13 19.92 -14.28 16.24
C VAL A 13 19.79 -13.31 15.07
N ILE A 14 19.47 -12.04 15.33
CA ILE A 14 19.45 -10.99 14.32
C ILE A 14 20.87 -10.74 13.80
N ALA A 15 21.84 -10.52 14.70
CA ALA A 15 23.22 -10.24 14.33
C ALA A 15 23.87 -11.39 13.52
N GLU A 16 23.66 -12.63 13.97
CA GLU A 16 24.15 -13.83 13.30
C GLU A 16 23.54 -14.01 11.91
N ASN A 17 22.23 -13.78 11.77
CA ASN A 17 21.56 -13.91 10.47
C ASN A 17 21.90 -12.77 9.51
N ILE A 18 22.09 -11.53 9.98
CA ILE A 18 22.57 -10.41 9.15
C ILE A 18 23.96 -10.75 8.59
N GLU A 19 24.85 -11.28 9.43
CA GLU A 19 26.19 -11.65 9.02
C GLU A 19 26.18 -12.84 8.03
N ASN A 20 25.32 -13.83 8.26
CA ASN A 20 25.12 -14.96 7.34
C ASN A 20 24.51 -14.55 6.00
N VAL A 21 23.57 -13.60 5.99
CA VAL A 21 23.03 -13.01 4.76
C VAL A 21 24.14 -12.29 4.01
N SER A 22 24.96 -11.48 4.70
CA SER A 22 26.10 -10.78 4.08
C SER A 22 27.18 -11.72 3.52
N ARG A 23 27.40 -12.89 4.13
CA ARG A 23 28.42 -13.86 3.68
C ARG A 23 27.94 -14.78 2.56
N LYS A 24 26.66 -15.17 2.54
CA LYS A 24 26.10 -16.13 1.57
C LYS A 24 25.62 -15.49 0.26
N SER A 25 25.70 -14.16 0.12
CA SER A 25 25.10 -13.41 -0.99
C SER A 25 26.13 -12.81 -1.96
N ALA A 26 26.49 -13.52 -3.03
CA ALA A 26 26.81 -12.87 -4.31
C ALA A 26 25.50 -12.35 -4.96
N PRO A 27 25.55 -11.40 -5.91
CA PRO A 27 24.80 -10.14 -5.82
C PRO A 27 23.30 -10.35 -5.55
N ILE A 28 22.91 -10.36 -4.28
CA ILE A 28 21.51 -10.28 -3.90
C ILE A 28 21.10 -8.81 -4.02
N VAL A 29 19.97 -8.55 -4.68
CA VAL A 29 19.39 -7.21 -4.82
C VAL A 29 19.17 -6.62 -3.42
N TYR A 30 19.66 -5.39 -3.19
CA TYR A 30 19.58 -4.67 -1.90
C TYR A 30 18.19 -4.73 -1.23
N SER A 31 17.12 -4.70 -2.01
CA SER A 31 15.74 -4.79 -1.52
C SER A 31 15.44 -6.08 -0.74
N THR A 32 16.01 -7.22 -1.17
CA THR A 32 15.82 -8.51 -0.50
C THR A 32 16.55 -8.55 0.84
N MET A 33 17.72 -7.91 0.93
CA MET A 33 18.45 -7.78 2.21
C MET A 33 17.68 -6.89 3.20
N GLU A 34 17.12 -5.78 2.72
CA GLU A 34 16.26 -4.90 3.52
C GLU A 34 15.02 -5.65 4.03
N ASP A 35 14.35 -6.43 3.19
CA ASP A 35 13.18 -7.24 3.57
C ASP A 35 13.54 -8.26 4.66
N ILE A 36 14.64 -8.99 4.52
CA ILE A 36 15.08 -9.94 5.54
C ILE A 36 15.37 -9.23 6.88
N TYR A 37 16.08 -8.10 6.84
CA TYR A 37 16.36 -7.30 8.03
C TYR A 37 15.08 -6.82 8.73
N LEU A 38 14.13 -6.27 7.97
CA LEU A 38 12.85 -5.82 8.52
C LEU A 38 12.03 -6.98 9.10
N GLY A 39 12.08 -8.16 8.46
CA GLY A 39 11.41 -9.35 8.96
C GLY A 39 11.98 -9.83 10.29
N LEU A 40 13.29 -9.79 10.45
CA LEU A 40 13.99 -10.05 11.70
C LEU A 40 13.56 -9.07 12.81
N VAL A 41 13.51 -7.77 12.50
CA VAL A 41 13.02 -6.74 13.44
C VAL A 41 11.57 -6.99 13.85
N ARG A 42 10.69 -7.33 12.89
CA ARG A 42 9.28 -7.62 13.15
C ARG A 42 9.12 -8.87 14.01
N LEU A 43 9.87 -9.94 13.75
CA LEU A 43 9.86 -11.18 14.56
C LEU A 43 10.32 -10.94 16.00
N ARG A 44 11.38 -10.16 16.22
CA ARG A 44 11.79 -9.79 17.57
C ARG A 44 10.67 -9.04 18.30
N ASN A 45 10.08 -8.06 17.63
CA ASN A 45 9.04 -7.25 18.23
C ASN A 45 7.73 -8.06 18.40
N SER A 46 7.45 -9.04 17.54
CA SER A 46 6.30 -9.94 17.70
C SER A 46 6.48 -10.85 18.91
N GLN A 47 7.70 -11.26 19.27
CA GLN A 47 7.94 -12.00 20.51
C GLN A 47 7.62 -11.18 21.78
N ALA A 48 7.61 -9.85 21.72
CA ALA A 48 7.09 -9.03 22.82
C ALA A 48 5.58 -9.26 23.09
N PHE A 49 4.85 -9.86 22.14
CA PHE A 49 3.46 -10.32 22.35
C PHE A 49 3.37 -11.40 23.42
N LEU A 50 4.35 -12.31 23.50
CA LEU A 50 4.41 -13.34 24.54
C LEU A 50 4.45 -12.71 25.94
N TYR A 51 4.94 -11.47 26.03
CA TYR A 51 4.99 -10.65 27.23
C TYR A 51 3.80 -9.67 27.36
N LYS A 52 2.78 -9.81 26.51
CA LYS A 52 1.54 -8.99 26.46
C LYS A 52 1.77 -7.49 26.30
N ASP A 53 2.91 -7.09 25.74
CA ASP A 53 3.25 -5.69 25.46
C ASP A 53 2.35 -5.10 24.36
N ILE A 54 2.10 -3.78 24.42
CA ILE A 54 1.33 -3.01 23.45
C ILE A 54 1.87 -3.16 22.02
N TYR A 55 3.19 -3.21 21.87
CA TYR A 55 3.83 -3.38 20.56
C TYR A 55 3.58 -4.77 19.97
N GLY A 56 3.68 -5.81 20.80
CA GLY A 56 3.39 -7.18 20.39
C GLY A 56 1.92 -7.37 19.98
N LYS A 57 0.99 -6.80 20.75
CA LYS A 57 -0.45 -6.80 20.41
C LYS A 57 -0.72 -6.07 19.09
N GLN A 58 -0.06 -4.94 18.86
CA GLN A 58 -0.20 -4.22 17.59
C GLN A 58 0.27 -5.05 16.39
N ILE A 59 1.44 -5.70 16.50
CA ILE A 59 1.99 -6.55 15.45
C ILE A 59 1.05 -7.72 15.16
N SER A 60 0.56 -8.41 16.20
CA SER A 60 -0.41 -9.50 16.04
C SER A 60 -1.66 -9.06 15.28
N ASN A 61 -2.25 -7.92 15.66
CA ASN A 61 -3.43 -7.40 14.98
C ASN A 61 -3.14 -7.01 13.51
N GLU A 62 -1.94 -6.52 13.22
CA GLU A 62 -1.53 -6.18 11.85
C GLU A 62 -1.24 -7.42 11.00
N ASP A 63 -0.63 -8.45 11.58
CA ASP A 63 -0.38 -9.72 10.91
C ASP A 63 -1.71 -10.40 10.54
N GLU A 64 -2.69 -10.41 11.44
CA GLU A 64 -4.05 -10.90 11.17
C GLU A 64 -4.69 -10.16 9.99
N ARG A 65 -4.68 -8.82 10.02
CA ARG A 65 -5.24 -8.01 8.92
C ARG A 65 -4.49 -8.19 7.60
N MET A 66 -3.16 -8.38 7.65
CA MET A 66 -2.36 -8.65 6.46
C MET A 66 -2.73 -10.01 5.87
N ILE A 67 -2.83 -11.05 6.69
CA ILE A 67 -3.24 -12.40 6.27
C ILE A 67 -4.64 -12.36 5.66
N ASP A 68 -5.60 -11.69 6.30
CA ASP A 68 -6.95 -11.51 5.76
C ASP A 68 -6.95 -10.81 4.39
N ALA A 69 -6.12 -9.76 4.24
CA ALA A 69 -5.99 -9.04 3.00
C ALA A 69 -5.39 -9.91 1.89
N VAL A 70 -4.40 -10.75 2.21
CA VAL A 70 -3.79 -11.71 1.29
C VAL A 70 -4.80 -12.79 0.87
N ILE A 71 -5.53 -13.37 1.83
CA ILE A 71 -6.60 -14.35 1.55
C ILE A 71 -7.63 -13.73 0.62
N LYS A 72 -8.12 -12.52 0.93
CA LYS A 72 -9.05 -11.80 0.05
C LYS A 72 -8.47 -11.56 -1.34
N ALA A 73 -7.20 -11.17 -1.44
CA ALA A 73 -6.52 -10.95 -2.72
C ALA A 73 -6.42 -12.23 -3.57
N ILE A 74 -6.20 -13.39 -2.94
CA ILE A 74 -6.10 -14.69 -3.63
C ILE A 74 -7.49 -15.18 -4.09
N PHE A 75 -8.50 -15.09 -3.22
CA PHE A 75 -9.82 -15.67 -3.48
C PHE A 75 -10.75 -14.76 -4.28
N LYS A 76 -10.55 -13.44 -4.24
CA LYS A 76 -11.33 -12.51 -5.05
C LYS A 76 -10.80 -12.54 -6.48
N LYS A 77 -11.65 -12.85 -7.46
CA LYS A 77 -11.35 -12.77 -8.91
C LYS A 77 -11.14 -11.32 -9.42
N GLY A 78 -10.72 -10.40 -8.54
CA GLY A 78 -10.61 -8.97 -8.82
C GLY A 78 -9.17 -8.50 -8.80
N ASP A 79 -8.92 -7.41 -9.51
CA ASP A 79 -7.64 -6.71 -9.50
C ASP A 79 -7.47 -5.95 -8.18
N VAL A 80 -6.57 -6.42 -7.33
CA VAL A 80 -6.28 -5.83 -6.01
C VAL A 80 -5.83 -4.38 -6.14
N ILE A 81 -5.05 -4.04 -7.17
CA ILE A 81 -4.63 -2.66 -7.42
C ILE A 81 -5.84 -1.82 -7.79
N TYR A 82 -6.73 -2.34 -8.65
CA TYR A 82 -7.99 -1.66 -8.96
C TYR A 82 -8.84 -1.39 -7.72
N ASP A 83 -9.00 -2.37 -6.83
CA ASP A 83 -9.79 -2.19 -5.60
C ASP A 83 -9.22 -1.09 -4.69
N ILE A 84 -7.89 -1.03 -4.55
CA ILE A 84 -7.22 0.00 -3.75
C ILE A 84 -7.36 1.37 -4.42
N VAL A 85 -7.01 1.47 -5.71
CA VAL A 85 -7.08 2.72 -6.49
C VAL A 85 -8.53 3.24 -6.52
N SER A 86 -9.50 2.37 -6.78
CA SER A 86 -10.93 2.71 -6.78
C SER A 86 -11.34 3.31 -5.45
N THR A 87 -10.90 2.71 -4.35
CA THR A 87 -11.23 3.20 -3.01
C THR A 87 -10.60 4.58 -2.75
N ILE A 88 -9.36 4.81 -3.18
CA ILE A 88 -8.68 6.11 -3.06
C ILE A 88 -9.36 7.17 -3.93
N ILE A 89 -9.68 6.85 -5.19
CA ILE A 89 -10.33 7.77 -6.14
C ILE A 89 -11.73 8.12 -5.66
N ASN A 90 -12.53 7.15 -5.22
CA ASN A 90 -13.87 7.45 -4.69
C ASN A 90 -13.79 8.31 -3.42
N THR A 91 -12.84 8.01 -2.51
CA THR A 91 -12.62 8.85 -1.32
C THR A 91 -12.23 10.29 -1.71
N MET A 92 -11.40 10.46 -2.75
CA MET A 92 -11.09 11.79 -3.28
C MET A 92 -12.34 12.49 -3.79
N TYR A 93 -13.13 11.84 -4.64
CA TYR A 93 -14.38 12.42 -5.16
C TYR A 93 -15.34 12.84 -4.03
N ASP A 94 -15.45 12.05 -2.96
CA ASP A 94 -16.29 12.36 -1.82
C ASP A 94 -15.79 13.57 -1.00
N LEU A 95 -14.48 13.85 -1.01
CA LEU A 95 -13.86 14.93 -0.24
C LEU A 95 -13.73 16.24 -1.02
N ILE A 96 -13.63 16.19 -2.34
CA ILE A 96 -13.49 17.39 -3.18
C ILE A 96 -14.85 18.04 -3.48
N PRO A 97 -14.91 19.38 -3.67
CA PRO A 97 -16.15 20.06 -4.03
C PRO A 97 -16.75 19.57 -5.35
N GLU A 98 -18.09 19.59 -5.48
CA GLU A 98 -18.78 19.16 -6.70
C GLU A 98 -18.31 19.89 -7.96
N ARG A 99 -17.95 21.18 -7.83
CA ARG A 99 -17.35 21.96 -8.90
C ARG A 99 -16.06 21.30 -9.41
N THR A 100 -15.15 20.95 -8.51
CA THR A 100 -13.89 20.30 -8.87
C THR A 100 -14.14 18.92 -9.47
N GLN A 101 -15.11 18.16 -8.96
CA GLN A 101 -15.54 16.90 -9.59
C GLN A 101 -15.96 17.09 -11.05
N ARG A 102 -16.74 18.16 -11.35
CA ARG A 102 -17.18 18.47 -12.71
C ARG A 102 -15.99 18.83 -13.61
N ILE A 103 -15.03 19.61 -13.11
CA ILE A 103 -13.83 19.98 -13.88
C ILE A 103 -12.98 18.75 -14.21
N ILE A 104 -12.80 17.83 -13.25
CA ILE A 104 -12.15 16.53 -13.50
C ILE A 104 -12.95 15.77 -14.55
N SER A 105 -14.28 15.68 -14.41
CA SER A 105 -15.12 15.00 -15.38
C SER A 105 -14.97 15.56 -16.80
N GLU A 106 -15.00 16.87 -16.96
CA GLU A 106 -14.86 17.54 -18.26
C GLU A 106 -13.46 17.30 -18.86
N LYS A 107 -12.39 17.47 -18.08
CA LYS A 107 -11.00 17.27 -18.55
C LYS A 107 -10.77 15.82 -18.99
N PHE A 108 -11.14 14.85 -18.15
CA PHE A 108 -10.80 13.45 -18.40
C PHE A 108 -11.76 12.74 -19.33
N ASN A 109 -12.99 13.23 -19.55
CA ASN A 109 -13.89 12.64 -20.54
C ASN A 109 -13.28 12.62 -21.96
N LEU A 110 -12.55 13.68 -22.33
CA LEU A 110 -11.81 13.73 -23.61
C LEU A 110 -10.69 12.69 -23.65
N ILE A 111 -9.89 12.61 -22.58
CA ILE A 111 -8.79 11.63 -22.48
C ILE A 111 -9.35 10.22 -22.56
N ILE A 112 -10.40 9.91 -21.79
CA ILE A 112 -11.05 8.60 -21.74
C ILE A 112 -11.62 8.20 -23.11
N ALA A 113 -12.22 9.15 -23.84
CA ALA A 113 -12.72 8.91 -25.20
C ALA A 113 -11.60 8.50 -26.17
N THR A 114 -10.37 9.01 -26.01
CA THR A 114 -9.22 8.56 -26.83
C THR A 114 -8.85 7.10 -26.60
N TYR A 115 -9.17 6.54 -25.42
CA TYR A 115 -8.99 5.13 -25.09
C TYR A 115 -10.20 4.27 -25.48
N GLY A 116 -11.20 4.82 -26.19
CA GLY A 116 -12.37 4.08 -26.67
C GLY A 116 -13.36 3.68 -25.57
N VAL A 117 -13.26 4.26 -24.38
CA VAL A 117 -14.14 3.97 -23.24
C VAL A 117 -15.34 4.92 -23.30
N GLN A 118 -16.55 4.40 -23.49
CA GLN A 118 -17.77 5.21 -23.47
C GLN A 118 -18.19 5.50 -22.01
N THR A 119 -18.27 6.78 -21.64
CA THR A 119 -18.70 7.23 -20.31
C THR A 119 -19.90 8.17 -20.39
N ALA A 120 -20.93 7.96 -19.56
CA ALA A 120 -22.19 8.72 -19.60
C ALA A 120 -22.51 9.48 -18.30
N THR A 121 -21.76 9.27 -17.20
CA THR A 121 -22.04 9.77 -15.84
C THR A 121 -20.76 10.02 -15.03
N LYS A 122 -20.84 10.79 -13.93
CA LYS A 122 -19.70 10.99 -13.00
C LYS A 122 -19.13 9.65 -12.48
N ILE A 123 -20.01 8.71 -12.11
CA ILE A 123 -19.61 7.36 -11.63
C ILE A 123 -18.84 6.61 -12.72
N SER A 124 -19.23 6.75 -13.99
CA SER A 124 -18.50 6.12 -15.09
C SER A 124 -17.15 6.80 -15.39
N ILE A 125 -17.00 8.11 -15.15
CA ILE A 125 -15.70 8.78 -15.26
C ILE A 125 -14.74 8.38 -14.13
N ALA A 126 -15.19 8.39 -12.87
CA ALA A 126 -14.35 7.96 -11.73
C ALA A 126 -13.89 6.51 -11.90
N THR A 127 -14.78 5.65 -12.41
CA THR A 127 -14.48 4.27 -12.77
C THR A 127 -13.47 4.18 -13.91
N ALA A 128 -13.62 4.95 -14.99
CA ALA A 128 -12.70 4.95 -16.10
C ALA A 128 -11.30 5.46 -15.71
N VAL A 129 -11.20 6.56 -14.96
CA VAL A 129 -9.94 7.06 -14.39
C VAL A 129 -9.29 5.99 -13.53
N THR A 130 -10.07 5.34 -12.65
CA THR A 130 -9.59 4.22 -11.83
C THR A 130 -9.01 3.11 -12.70
N SER A 131 -9.72 2.66 -13.73
CA SER A 131 -9.26 1.59 -14.63
C SER A 131 -7.94 1.95 -15.30
N LEU A 132 -7.82 3.15 -15.87
CA LEU A 132 -6.60 3.60 -16.55
C LEU A 132 -5.41 3.63 -15.58
N ILE A 133 -5.56 4.26 -14.41
CA ILE A 133 -4.49 4.34 -13.40
C ILE A 133 -4.10 2.94 -12.91
N SER A 134 -5.09 2.07 -12.66
CA SER A 134 -4.83 0.73 -12.14
C SER A 134 -4.08 -0.14 -13.13
N ILE A 135 -4.45 -0.08 -14.42
CA ILE A 135 -3.72 -0.75 -15.51
C ILE A 135 -2.26 -0.30 -15.53
N LYS A 136 -2.02 1.01 -15.43
CA LYS A 136 -0.66 1.56 -15.43
C LYS A 136 0.16 1.12 -14.22
N ILE A 137 -0.39 1.22 -13.01
CA ILE A 137 0.29 0.77 -11.79
C ILE A 137 0.57 -0.75 -11.84
N ASN A 138 -0.40 -1.55 -12.31
CA ASN A 138 -0.21 -2.99 -12.49
C ASN A 138 0.86 -3.34 -13.51
N ALA A 139 1.07 -2.50 -14.53
CA ALA A 139 2.11 -2.72 -15.53
C ALA A 139 3.52 -2.55 -14.95
N VAL A 140 3.69 -1.81 -13.84
CA VAL A 140 5.01 -1.52 -13.26
C VAL A 140 5.69 -2.80 -12.74
N PRO A 141 6.91 -3.14 -13.20
CA PRO A 141 7.60 -4.37 -12.80
C PRO A 141 7.79 -4.52 -11.29
N SER A 142 8.11 -3.45 -10.57
CA SER A 142 8.28 -3.50 -9.11
C SER A 142 6.98 -3.79 -8.36
N VAL A 143 5.83 -3.37 -8.89
CA VAL A 143 4.52 -3.69 -8.31
C VAL A 143 4.20 -5.17 -8.54
N LYS A 144 4.39 -5.66 -9.78
CA LYS A 144 4.24 -7.08 -10.09
C LYS A 144 5.14 -7.97 -9.24
N ALA A 145 6.39 -7.57 -9.05
CA ALA A 145 7.34 -8.30 -8.22
C ALA A 145 6.89 -8.33 -6.74
N LYS A 146 6.44 -7.21 -6.17
CA LYS A 146 5.88 -7.17 -4.81
C LYS A 146 4.68 -8.10 -4.68
N ILE A 147 3.73 -8.03 -5.62
CA ILE A 147 2.55 -8.90 -5.67
C ILE A 147 2.96 -10.37 -5.72
N ALA A 148 3.82 -10.75 -6.65
CA ALA A 148 4.32 -12.11 -6.77
C ALA A 148 5.06 -12.56 -5.50
N THR A 149 5.84 -11.69 -4.85
CA THR A 149 6.59 -12.03 -3.63
C THR A 149 5.66 -12.33 -2.46
N PHE A 150 4.63 -11.52 -2.22
CA PHE A 150 3.75 -11.78 -1.08
C PHE A 150 2.68 -12.85 -1.36
N LEU A 151 2.30 -13.07 -2.62
CA LEU A 151 1.40 -14.17 -3.01
C LEU A 151 2.10 -15.53 -3.06
N ASN A 152 3.41 -15.57 -3.30
CA ASN A 152 4.21 -16.80 -3.25
C ASN A 152 4.87 -16.99 -1.87
N ILE A 153 4.08 -17.52 -0.92
CA ILE A 153 4.49 -17.79 0.48
C ILE A 153 5.66 -18.81 0.59
N SER A 154 6.01 -19.49 -0.50
CA SER A 154 6.84 -20.70 -0.52
C SER A 154 8.36 -20.51 -0.36
N ILE A 155 8.92 -19.30 -0.44
CA ILE A 155 10.38 -19.18 -0.68
C ILE A 155 11.22 -18.58 0.47
N ASN A 156 10.71 -17.70 1.35
CA ASN A 156 11.50 -17.20 2.50
C ASN A 156 10.63 -16.50 3.57
N SER A 157 10.34 -17.18 4.69
CA SER A 157 9.47 -16.65 5.76
C SER A 157 9.94 -15.31 6.34
N LEU A 158 11.24 -15.08 6.45
CA LEU A 158 11.82 -13.81 6.92
C LEU A 158 11.61 -12.66 5.94
N ALA A 159 11.86 -12.87 4.65
CA ALA A 159 11.66 -11.84 3.63
C ALA A 159 10.17 -11.45 3.55
N ILE A 160 9.26 -12.43 3.67
CA ILE A 160 7.81 -12.19 3.72
C ILE A 160 7.44 -11.37 4.97
N TYR A 161 8.02 -11.67 6.13
CA TYR A 161 7.81 -10.87 7.34
C TYR A 161 8.34 -9.43 7.21
N GLY A 162 9.36 -9.20 6.38
CA GLY A 162 9.81 -7.87 5.97
C GLY A 162 8.76 -7.11 5.17
N VAL A 163 8.10 -7.79 4.24
CA VAL A 163 6.98 -7.21 3.48
C VAL A 163 5.82 -6.85 4.42
N PHE A 164 5.52 -7.69 5.41
CA PHE A 164 4.49 -7.39 6.42
C PHE A 164 4.84 -6.13 7.22
N GLU A 165 6.11 -5.94 7.57
CA GLU A 165 6.57 -4.71 8.22
C GLU A 165 6.43 -3.48 7.30
N LYS A 166 6.80 -3.59 6.02
CA LYS A 166 6.61 -2.52 5.03
C LYS A 166 5.12 -2.16 4.87
N ALA A 167 4.26 -3.17 4.77
CA ALA A 167 2.80 -3.02 4.74
C ALA A 167 2.26 -2.30 5.98
N ALA A 168 2.67 -2.75 7.17
CA ALA A 168 2.27 -2.14 8.43
C ALA A 168 2.72 -0.68 8.55
N ARG A 169 3.96 -0.36 8.19
CA ARG A 169 4.49 1.01 8.20
C ARG A 169 3.71 1.92 7.27
N SER A 170 3.46 1.46 6.04
CA SER A 170 2.64 2.18 5.06
C SER A 170 1.23 2.46 5.57
N ALA A 171 0.56 1.45 6.13
CA ALA A 171 -0.79 1.60 6.69
C ALA A 171 -0.83 2.54 7.91
N ARG A 172 0.16 2.45 8.81
CA ARG A 172 0.29 3.36 9.97
C ARG A 172 0.54 4.80 9.53
N LYS A 173 1.42 5.00 8.54
CA LYS A 173 1.69 6.31 7.95
C LYS A 173 0.42 6.90 7.33
N LEU A 174 -0.30 6.12 6.52
CA LEU A 174 -1.57 6.55 5.93
C LEU A 174 -2.62 6.91 7.00
N LYS A 175 -2.69 6.14 8.10
CA LYS A 175 -3.58 6.42 9.23
C LYS A 175 -3.33 7.80 9.85
N ILE A 176 -2.08 8.26 9.86
CA ILE A 176 -1.69 9.57 10.39
C ILE A 176 -1.92 10.66 9.34
N GLU A 177 -1.48 10.44 8.10
CA GLU A 177 -1.50 11.45 7.04
C GLU A 177 -2.91 11.72 6.51
N SER A 178 -3.70 10.67 6.27
CA SER A 178 -5.08 10.75 5.82
C SER A 178 -5.94 9.67 6.52
N PRO A 179 -6.45 9.97 7.73
CA PRO A 179 -7.31 9.04 8.48
C PRO A 179 -8.55 8.61 7.68
N VAL A 180 -9.11 9.51 6.87
CA VAL A 180 -10.31 9.22 6.05
C VAL A 180 -10.00 8.14 5.00
N THR A 181 -8.92 8.30 4.24
CA THR A 181 -8.49 7.32 3.23
C THR A 181 -8.09 5.99 3.88
N TYR A 182 -7.39 6.03 5.02
CA TYR A 182 -7.07 4.84 5.80
C TYR A 182 -8.35 4.08 6.21
N LEU A 183 -9.34 4.78 6.75
CA LEU A 183 -10.60 4.16 7.17
C LEU A 183 -11.39 3.61 5.98
N ALA A 184 -11.39 4.28 4.83
CA ALA A 184 -12.04 3.80 3.61
C ALA A 184 -11.44 2.47 3.13
N LEU A 185 -10.11 2.36 3.10
CA LEU A 185 -9.41 1.12 2.77
C LEU A 185 -9.62 0.05 3.85
N ARG A 186 -9.56 0.42 5.12
CA ARG A 186 -9.69 -0.51 6.25
C ARG A 186 -11.08 -1.14 6.32
N LYS A 187 -12.14 -0.38 6.03
CA LYS A 187 -13.52 -0.92 5.91
C LYS A 187 -13.63 -2.03 4.88
N LYS A 188 -12.76 -2.01 3.85
CA LYS A 188 -12.68 -3.05 2.82
C LYS A 188 -11.60 -4.12 3.11
N GLY A 189 -10.81 -3.94 4.18
CA GLY A 189 -9.67 -4.80 4.51
C GLY A 189 -8.52 -4.69 3.50
N LEU A 190 -8.31 -3.51 2.93
CA LEU A 190 -7.31 -3.23 1.89
C LEU A 190 -6.18 -2.32 2.38
N GLU A 191 -6.24 -1.81 3.60
CA GLU A 191 -5.30 -0.78 4.08
C GLU A 191 -3.88 -1.33 4.20
N MET A 192 -3.73 -2.61 4.56
CA MET A 192 -2.42 -3.27 4.61
C MET A 192 -1.80 -3.43 3.22
N LEU A 193 -2.60 -3.45 2.15
CA LEU A 193 -2.13 -3.57 0.76
C LEU A 193 -1.79 -2.21 0.12
N TYR A 194 -2.06 -1.10 0.81
CA TYR A 194 -1.78 0.25 0.33
C TYR A 194 -0.32 0.45 -0.08
N PHE A 195 0.64 -0.21 0.58
CA PHE A 195 2.07 -0.13 0.27
C PHE A 195 2.42 -0.49 -1.19
N LEU A 196 1.54 -1.21 -1.89
CA LEU A 196 1.68 -1.54 -3.31
C LEU A 196 1.53 -0.30 -4.19
N VAL A 197 0.64 0.61 -3.81
CA VAL A 197 0.29 1.81 -4.59
C VAL A 197 0.79 3.10 -3.95
N GLU A 198 1.26 3.07 -2.70
CA GLU A 198 1.75 4.24 -1.94
C GLU A 198 2.70 5.13 -2.76
N PRO A 199 3.72 4.59 -3.48
CA PRO A 199 4.65 5.43 -4.24
C PRO A 199 3.98 6.27 -5.34
N TYR A 200 2.80 5.85 -5.81
CA TYR A 200 2.08 6.50 -6.89
C TYR A 200 0.94 7.37 -6.36
N MET A 201 0.16 6.84 -5.43
CA MET A 201 -1.06 7.47 -4.93
C MET A 201 -0.79 8.44 -3.77
N GLY A 202 0.38 8.36 -3.12
CA GLY A 202 0.71 9.19 -1.96
C GLY A 202 0.61 10.69 -2.24
N LYS A 203 1.10 11.15 -3.39
CA LYS A 203 1.00 12.56 -3.78
C LYS A 203 -0.44 13.01 -3.99
N LEU A 204 -1.25 12.20 -4.69
CA LEU A 204 -2.68 12.48 -4.89
C LEU A 204 -3.42 12.62 -3.55
N ILE A 205 -3.19 11.67 -2.62
CA ILE A 205 -3.77 11.71 -1.26
C ILE A 205 -3.36 13.00 -0.54
N ASN A 206 -2.10 13.40 -0.67
CA ASN A 206 -1.57 14.59 -0.02
C ASN A 206 -2.23 15.89 -0.53
N ILE A 207 -2.70 15.91 -1.78
CA ILE A 207 -3.41 17.04 -2.38
C ILE A 207 -4.84 17.11 -1.84
N TYR A 208 -5.63 16.03 -1.97
CA TYR A 208 -7.06 16.07 -1.65
C TYR A 208 -7.39 15.99 -0.16
N ARG A 209 -6.47 15.54 0.70
CA ARG A 209 -6.72 15.43 2.15
C ARG A 209 -6.88 16.78 2.87
N LYS A 210 -6.65 17.89 2.17
CA LYS A 210 -6.74 19.25 2.73
C LYS A 210 -8.20 19.60 3.05
N ASN A 211 -8.43 20.31 4.16
CA ASN A 211 -9.78 20.73 4.57
C ASN A 211 -10.44 21.71 3.58
N ILE A 212 -9.62 22.47 2.84
CA ILE A 212 -10.07 23.43 1.82
C ILE A 212 -9.17 23.23 0.60
N ILE A 213 -9.77 23.05 -0.57
CA ILE A 213 -9.07 22.93 -1.85
C ILE A 213 -9.01 24.31 -2.49
N THR A 214 -7.79 24.79 -2.72
CA THR A 214 -7.54 26.03 -3.46
C THR A 214 -7.57 25.79 -4.98
N LEU A 215 -7.59 26.87 -5.77
CA LEU A 215 -7.44 26.76 -7.24
C LEU A 215 -6.10 26.12 -7.65
N GLU A 216 -5.04 26.36 -6.88
CA GLU A 216 -3.74 25.72 -7.09
C GLU A 216 -3.81 24.22 -6.80
N ASP A 217 -4.48 23.82 -5.71
CA ASP A 217 -4.70 22.40 -5.39
C ASP A 217 -5.54 21.69 -6.45
N GLU A 218 -6.56 22.36 -6.99
CA GLU A 218 -7.35 21.84 -8.10
C GLU A 218 -6.49 21.57 -9.33
N LYS A 219 -5.61 22.52 -9.70
CA LYS A 219 -4.66 22.32 -10.79
C LYS A 219 -3.71 21.15 -10.51
N LEU A 220 -3.11 21.11 -9.32
CA LEU A 220 -2.22 20.02 -8.91
C LEU A 220 -2.92 18.66 -8.93
N LEU A 221 -4.19 18.61 -8.54
CA LEU A 221 -5.01 17.41 -8.56
C LEU A 221 -5.19 16.91 -10.00
N LEU A 222 -5.55 17.81 -10.93
CA LEU A 222 -5.73 17.48 -12.34
C LEU A 222 -4.42 17.00 -13.00
N ASP A 223 -3.31 17.67 -12.71
CA ASP A 223 -2.00 17.32 -13.25
C ASP A 223 -1.53 15.96 -12.69
N GLU A 224 -1.82 15.68 -11.41
CA GLU A 224 -1.45 14.42 -10.78
C GLU A 224 -2.28 13.23 -11.30
N ILE A 225 -3.60 13.41 -11.51
CA ILE A 225 -4.44 12.36 -12.13
C ILE A 225 -3.95 12.07 -13.55
N GLU A 226 -3.62 13.10 -14.33
CA GLU A 226 -3.10 12.94 -15.68
C GLU A 226 -1.75 12.21 -15.69
N ARG A 227 -0.82 12.61 -14.81
CA ARG A 227 0.46 11.91 -14.61
C ARG A 227 0.26 10.43 -14.30
N LEU A 228 -0.73 10.07 -13.48
CA LEU A 228 -1.03 8.68 -13.12
C LEU A 228 -1.62 7.88 -14.29
N ILE A 229 -2.38 8.52 -15.18
CA ILE A 229 -2.91 7.89 -16.40
C ILE A 229 -1.79 7.61 -17.42
N TYR A 230 -0.73 8.42 -17.43
CA TYR A 230 0.41 8.27 -18.35
C TYR A 230 1.66 7.62 -17.74
N LEU A 231 1.54 7.04 -16.54
CA LEU A 231 2.61 6.29 -15.88
C LEU A 231 3.17 5.17 -16.78
#